data_AF-A0A3D3ISN6-F1
#
_entry.id   AF-A0A3D3ISN6-F1
#
_cell.length_a   1.000
_cell.length_b   1.000
_cell.length_c   1.000
_cell.angle_alpha   90.00
_cell.angle_beta   90.00
_cell.angle_gamma   90.00
#
_symmetry.space_group_name_H-M   'P 1'
#
loop_
_entity.id
_entity.type
_entity.pdbx_description
1 polymer ?
#
loop_
_entity_poly.entity_id
_entity_poly.type
_entity_poly.pdbx_seq_one_letter_code
_entity_poly.pdbx_strand_id
1 'polypeptide(L)' 'MRAINLTDVDIRLAAQDVRGSMAHAEMLAACGIITAADNAAIQKGLVQIAQEISDSKFNYRPEHEDIHMKI' A
#
# COMPACT_ATOMS: atom_id res chain seq x y z
N MET A 1 -15.34 -18.19 11.66
CA MET A 1 -14.86 -16.94 11.06
C MET A 1 -13.33 -17.02 11.07
N ARG A 2 -12.71 -17.35 9.94
CA ARG A 2 -11.27 -17.62 9.87
C ARG A 2 -10.53 -16.28 9.98
N ALA A 3 -9.77 -16.09 11.04
CA ALA A 3 -8.74 -15.06 11.07
C ALA A 3 -7.83 -15.29 9.86
N ILE A 4 -7.70 -14.28 9.00
CA ILE A 4 -6.69 -14.29 7.94
C ILE A 4 -5.35 -14.25 8.69
N ASN A 5 -4.73 -15.41 8.77
CA ASN A 5 -3.41 -15.55 9.35
C ASN A 5 -2.45 -15.01 8.29
N LEU A 6 -2.05 -13.74 8.41
CA LEU A 6 -0.99 -13.15 7.57
C LEU A 6 0.25 -14.04 7.74
N THR A 7 0.56 -14.82 6.73
CA THR A 7 1.75 -15.67 6.76
C THR A 7 2.98 -14.83 6.43
N ASP A 8 4.18 -15.28 6.81
CA ASP A 8 5.42 -14.63 6.40
C ASP A 8 5.55 -14.48 4.87
N VAL A 9 4.86 -15.35 4.12
CA VAL A 9 4.76 -15.27 2.66
C VAL A 9 3.94 -14.05 2.23
N ASP A 10 2.79 -13.81 2.87
CA ASP A 10 1.93 -12.66 2.57
C ASP A 10 2.61 -11.33 2.91
N ILE A 11 3.38 -11.28 4.01
CA ILE A 11 4.18 -10.10 4.39
C ILE A 11 5.25 -9.81 3.32
N ARG A 12 5.94 -10.85 2.83
CA ARG A 12 6.95 -10.72 1.78
C ARG A 12 6.35 -10.26 0.46
N LEU A 13 5.15 -10.75 0.12
CA LEU A 13 4.42 -10.33 -1.08
C LEU A 13 3.92 -8.88 -0.94
N ALA A 14 3.43 -8.46 0.22
CA ALA A 14 3.01 -7.09 0.47
C ALA A 14 4.17 -6.09 0.35
N ALA A 15 5.36 -6.45 0.83
CA ALA A 15 6.57 -5.63 0.64
C ALA A 15 7.01 -5.53 -0.84
N GLN A 16 6.69 -6.52 -1.67
CA GLN A 16 6.91 -6.45 -3.12
C GLN A 16 5.86 -5.57 -3.79
N ASP A 17 4.59 -5.71 -3.39
CA ASP A 17 3.46 -4.95 -3.94
C ASP A 17 3.59 -3.45 -3.68
N VAL A 18 4.00 -3.06 -2.46
CA VAL A 18 4.30 -1.66 -2.13
C VAL A 18 5.39 -1.10 -3.03
N ARG A 19 6.49 -1.84 -3.25
CA ARG A 19 7.57 -1.39 -4.13
C ARG A 19 7.11 -1.28 -5.59
N GLY A 20 6.29 -2.22 -6.06
CA GLY A 20 5.69 -2.15 -7.40
C GLY A 20 4.80 -0.92 -7.56
N SER A 21 3.99 -0.62 -6.54
CA SER A 21 3.12 0.57 -6.51
C SER A 21 3.92 1.87 -6.50
N MET A 22 5.04 1.93 -5.76
CA MET A 22 5.94 3.09 -5.74
C MET A 22 6.56 3.34 -7.13
N ALA A 23 7.07 2.29 -7.77
CA ALA A 23 7.64 2.39 -9.11
C ALA A 23 6.59 2.79 -10.16
N HIS A 24 5.36 2.28 -10.03
CA HIS A 24 4.26 2.67 -10.90
C HIS A 24 3.90 4.15 -10.73
N ALA A 25 3.77 4.65 -9.50
CA ALA A 25 3.50 6.06 -9.23
C ALA A 25 4.61 6.98 -9.77
N GLU A 26 5.88 6.56 -9.67
CA GLU A 26 7.01 7.28 -10.24
C GLU A 26 6.93 7.34 -11.78
N MET A 27 6.59 6.22 -12.42
CA MET A 27 6.35 6.18 -13.87
C MET A 27 5.19 7.10 -14.28
N LEU A 28 4.07 7.09 -13.55
CA LEU A 28 2.93 7.96 -13.84
C LEU A 28 3.31 9.45 -13.75
N ALA A 29 4.13 9.82 -12.77
CA ALA A 29 4.64 11.17 -12.64
C ALA A 29 5.59 11.55 -13.78
N ALA A 30 6.48 10.62 -14.18
CA ALA A 30 7.40 10.82 -15.31
C ALA A 30 6.66 10.98 -16.64
N CYS A 31 5.52 10.30 -16.81
CA CYS A 31 4.63 10.48 -17.97
C CYS A 31 3.74 11.73 -17.88
N GLY A 32 3.78 12.48 -16.78
CA GLY A 32 2.93 13.66 -16.56
C GLY A 32 1.45 13.36 -16.32
N ILE A 33 1.12 12.11 -15.98
CA ILE A 33 -0.27 11.69 -15.68
C ILE A 33 -0.69 12.17 -14.29
N ILE A 34 0.23 12.19 -13.34
CA ILE A 34 0.05 12.76 -12.00
C ILE A 34 1.09 13.85 -11.74
N THR A 35 0.78 14.78 -10.84
CA THR A 35 1.75 15.82 -10.48
C THR A 35 2.87 15.26 -9.60
N ALA A 36 4.01 15.95 -9.57
CA ALA A 36 5.10 15.60 -8.65
C ALA A 36 4.66 15.67 -7.18
N ALA A 37 3.72 16.57 -6.85
CA ALA A 37 3.16 16.69 -5.51
C ALA A 37 2.29 15.48 -5.15
N ASP A 38 1.43 15.02 -6.08
CA ASP A 38 0.61 13.83 -5.88
C ASP A 38 1.47 12.57 -5.76
N ASN A 39 2.50 12.43 -6.61
CA ASN A 39 3.46 11.35 -6.50
C ASN A 39 4.13 11.36 -5.12
N ALA A 40 4.63 12.52 -4.64
CA ALA A 40 5.24 12.61 -3.32
C ALA A 40 4.29 12.21 -2.18
N ALA A 41 3.01 12.55 -2.28
CA ALA A 41 1.99 12.12 -1.32
C ALA A 41 1.77 10.60 -1.36
N ILE A 42 1.69 10.01 -2.56
CA ILE A 42 1.56 8.56 -2.76
C ILE A 42 2.77 7.82 -2.20
N GLN A 43 3.99 8.26 -2.53
CA GLN A 43 5.24 7.66 -2.02
C GLN A 43 5.25 7.68 -0.49
N LYS A 44 4.85 8.80 0.13
CA LYS A 44 4.78 8.91 1.59
C LYS A 44 3.78 7.93 2.18
N GLY A 45 2.58 7.80 1.59
CA GLY A 45 1.56 6.84 2.04
C GLY A 45 2.04 5.39 1.92
N LEU A 46 2.69 5.04 0.81
CA LEU A 46 3.25 3.71 0.57
C LEU A 46 4.37 3.36 1.56
N VAL A 47 5.23 4.32 1.90
CA VAL A 47 6.26 4.12 2.95
C VAL A 47 5.62 3.87 4.31
N GLN A 48 4.56 4.61 4.65
CA GLN A 48 3.84 4.41 5.90
C GLN A 48 3.21 3.00 5.95
N ILE A 49 2.57 2.56 4.86
CA ILE A 49 2.01 1.20 4.77
C ILE A 49 3.10 0.13 4.92
N ALA A 50 4.27 0.30 4.28
CA ALA A 50 5.39 -0.62 4.44
C ALA A 50 5.89 -0.72 5.88
N GLN A 51 5.93 0.41 6.60
CA GLN A 51 6.30 0.46 8.01
C GLN A 51 5.25 -0.26 8.88
N GLU A 52 3.96 -0.01 8.65
CA GLU A 52 2.87 -0.66 9.39
C GLU A 52 2.84 -2.18 9.19
N ILE A 53 3.13 -2.66 7.97
CA ILE A 53 3.28 -4.09 7.66
C ILE A 53 4.51 -4.67 8.38
N SER A 54 5.66 -3.99 8.31
CA SER A 54 6.91 -4.45 8.94
C SER A 54 6.80 -4.52 10.46
N ASP A 55 6.07 -3.60 11.08
CA ASP A 55 5.90 -3.56 12.54
C ASP A 55 4.88 -4.59 13.05
N SER A 56 4.30 -5.44 12.18
CA SER A 56 3.15 -6.31 12.50
C SER A 56 1.98 -5.55 13.15
N LYS A 57 1.94 -4.22 12.92
CA LYS A 57 0.95 -3.28 13.46
C LYS A 57 -0.19 -3.03 12.50
N PHE A 58 -0.23 -3.73 11.37
CA PHE A 58 -1.37 -3.71 10.47
C PHE A 58 -2.57 -4.37 11.17
N ASN A 59 -3.22 -3.59 12.01
CA ASN A 59 -4.38 -3.97 12.79
C ASN A 59 -5.53 -4.03 11.77
N TYR A 60 -5.70 -5.19 11.13
CA TYR A 60 -6.70 -5.43 10.10
C TYR A 60 -8.07 -5.16 10.71
N ARG A 61 -8.63 -3.99 10.45
CA ARG A 61 -9.98 -3.64 10.88
C ARG A 61 -10.92 -4.24 9.83
N PRO A 62 -11.90 -5.09 10.23
CA PRO A 62 -12.92 -5.63 9.32
C PRO A 62 -13.70 -4.55 8.56
N GLU A 63 -13.62 -3.32 9.06
CA GLU A 63 -14.21 -2.10 8.51
C GLU A 63 -13.63 -1.69 7.14
N HIS A 64 -12.45 -2.20 6.76
CA HIS A 64 -11.73 -1.81 5.54
C HIS A 64 -11.92 -2.84 4.39
N GLU A 65 -12.84 -3.80 4.56
CA GLU A 65 -13.13 -4.85 3.56
C GLU A 65 -13.83 -4.31 2.29
N ASP A 66 -14.32 -3.06 2.30
CA ASP A 66 -14.87 -2.43 1.10
C ASP A 66 -14.01 -1.25 0.62
N ILE A 67 -13.01 -1.57 -0.22
CA ILE A 67 -12.13 -0.61 -0.90
C ILE A 67 -12.77 -0.11 -2.20
N HIS A 68 -14.06 -0.41 -2.47
CA HIS A 68 -14.74 -0.01 -3.71
C HIS A 68 -15.69 1.18 -3.57
N MET A 69 -15.94 1.70 -2.36
CA MET A 69 -16.84 2.85 -2.18
C MET A 69 -16.35 3.89 -1.17
N LYS A 70 -15.55 4.85 -1.62
CA LYS A 70 -15.66 6.25 -1.18
C LYS A 70 -15.55 7.17 -2.40
N ILE A 71 -16.72 7.46 -2.98
CA ILE A 71 -16.99 8.67 -3.77
C ILE A 71 -17.21 9.83 -2.80
#